data_AF-A0A8T6M112-F1
#
_entry.id   AF-A0A8T6M112-F1
#
_cell.length_a   1.000
_cell.length_b   1.000
_cell.length_c   1.000
_cell.angle_alpha   90.00
_cell.angle_beta   90.00
_cell.angle_gamma   90.00
#
_symmetry.space_group_name_H-M   'P 1'
#
loop_
_entity.id
_entity.type
_entity.pdbx_description
1 polymer ?
#
loop_
_entity_poly.entity_id
_entity_poly.type
_entity_poly.pdbx_seq_one_letter_code
_entity_poly.pdbx_strand_id
1 'polypeptide(L)'
;MTGESNGEKSEEPPIQPKDEIVRKRDFQRAKGFDIQSFMVQSEDEESPELETTEQSDAEDIAVGEIASLFSSGKEDHLAPGAVQTDGTVLHQSEMDSVTDMAVHGEKRLSFGLLIAMVLTWSAIGAIVGTVLPEIPSGLGLFAMGVFGLYLGERWIPNPNMRMLGVTWVIISMKLFYGLALDAWHWGWFDASPIGTSETLGVSLIGLVSLNIFIAQRHDEDAIAAQATLILLLVGSAAGALYGEIGIATMIG
;
A
#
# COMPACT_ATOMS: atom_id res chain seq x y z
N MET A 1 -43.90 -69.47 -42.90
CA MET A 1 -43.54 -68.82 -44.18
C MET A 1 -43.33 -67.35 -43.89
N THR A 2 -42.13 -66.84 -44.22
CA THR A 2 -41.78 -65.43 -44.56
C THR A 2 -42.11 -64.34 -43.53
N GLY A 3 -41.21 -63.48 -43.06
CA GLY A 3 -39.85 -63.11 -43.47
C GLY A 3 -39.57 -61.70 -42.94
N GLU A 4 -38.31 -61.43 -42.58
CA GLU A 4 -37.59 -60.13 -42.63
C GLU A 4 -38.19 -58.91 -41.89
N SER A 5 -37.52 -58.39 -40.85
CA SER A 5 -36.41 -57.40 -40.90
C SER A 5 -36.93 -55.97 -40.67
N ASN A 6 -36.58 -55.35 -39.52
CA ASN A 6 -35.63 -54.24 -39.49
C ASN A 6 -35.44 -53.66 -38.09
N GLY A 7 -34.16 -53.56 -37.68
CA GLY A 7 -33.60 -52.36 -37.07
C GLY A 7 -33.92 -52.08 -35.61
N GLU A 8 -33.21 -52.74 -34.69
CA GLU A 8 -32.97 -52.20 -33.34
C GLU A 8 -31.56 -51.62 -33.30
N LYS A 9 -31.49 -50.28 -33.30
CA LYS A 9 -30.28 -49.47 -33.29
C LYS A 9 -29.81 -49.37 -31.85
N SER A 10 -28.71 -50.02 -31.51
CA SER A 10 -28.03 -49.86 -30.22
C SER A 10 -27.66 -48.39 -30.01
N GLU A 11 -28.16 -47.79 -28.93
CA GLU A 11 -27.73 -46.46 -28.46
C GLU A 11 -26.28 -46.53 -27.98
N GLU A 12 -25.38 -45.93 -28.75
CA GLU A 12 -24.02 -45.59 -28.39
C GLU A 12 -24.03 -44.22 -27.67
N PRO A 13 -23.26 -44.01 -26.58
CA PRO A 13 -23.31 -42.77 -25.81
C PRO A 13 -22.77 -41.59 -26.64
N PRO A 14 -23.23 -40.35 -26.39
CA PRO A 14 -22.83 -39.21 -27.20
C PRO A 14 -21.35 -38.90 -26.99
N ILE A 15 -20.60 -38.93 -28.10
CA ILE A 15 -19.22 -38.47 -28.21
C ILE A 15 -19.23 -36.95 -27.97
N GLN A 16 -18.81 -36.51 -26.79
CA GLN A 16 -18.61 -35.09 -26.50
C GLN A 16 -17.39 -34.56 -27.30
N PRO A 17 -17.46 -33.34 -27.86
CA PRO A 17 -16.38 -32.77 -28.64
C PRO A 17 -15.17 -32.48 -27.74
N LYS A 18 -14.03 -33.13 -28.04
CA LYS A 18 -12.74 -32.88 -27.40
C LYS A 18 -12.26 -31.46 -27.72
N ASP A 19 -12.54 -30.57 -26.78
CA ASP A 19 -11.82 -29.36 -26.38
C ASP A 19 -10.76 -28.79 -27.36
N GLU A 20 -11.21 -27.97 -28.32
CA GLU A 20 -10.32 -27.21 -29.22
C GLU A 20 -9.48 -26.15 -28.49
N ILE A 21 -9.82 -25.82 -27.24
CA ILE A 21 -9.19 -24.76 -26.44
C ILE A 21 -7.83 -25.24 -25.91
N VAL A 22 -7.71 -26.53 -25.55
CA VAL A 22 -6.45 -27.13 -25.12
C VAL A 22 -5.45 -27.19 -26.28
N ARG A 23 -5.91 -27.53 -27.50
CA ARG A 23 -5.06 -27.55 -28.69
C ARG A 23 -4.46 -26.18 -29.00
N LYS A 24 -5.22 -25.07 -28.85
CA LYS A 24 -4.68 -23.72 -29.12
C LYS A 24 -3.61 -23.28 -28.11
N ARG A 25 -3.63 -23.81 -26.88
CA ARG A 25 -2.68 -23.44 -25.82
C ARG A 25 -1.30 -24.07 -26.00
N ASP A 26 -1.22 -25.27 -26.55
CA ASP A 26 0.05 -25.97 -26.78
C ASP A 26 0.83 -25.45 -28.01
N PHE A 27 0.18 -24.73 -28.93
CA PHE A 27 0.82 -24.17 -30.13
C PHE A 27 1.44 -22.76 -29.96
N GLN A 28 1.29 -22.11 -28.80
CA GLN A 28 1.94 -20.81 -28.54
C GLN A 28 3.28 -20.92 -27.79
N ARG A 29 3.72 -22.12 -27.43
CA ARG A 29 4.96 -22.35 -26.68
C ARG A 29 6.06 -22.96 -27.55
N ALA A 30 6.41 -22.30 -28.65
CA ALA A 30 7.64 -22.59 -29.37
C ALA A 30 8.03 -21.44 -30.32
N LYS A 31 8.79 -20.47 -29.82
CA LYS A 31 9.74 -19.74 -30.67
C LYS A 31 10.94 -19.35 -29.81
N GLY A 32 12.03 -20.07 -30.02
CA GLY A 32 13.29 -19.94 -29.30
C GLY A 32 13.85 -18.52 -29.37
N PHE A 33 14.35 -18.07 -28.24
CA PHE A 33 15.17 -16.88 -28.11
C PHE A 33 16.59 -17.22 -28.60
N ASP A 34 17.08 -16.48 -29.58
CA ASP A 34 18.39 -16.69 -30.21
C ASP A 34 19.47 -15.95 -29.43
N ILE A 35 20.35 -16.69 -28.76
CA ILE A 35 21.39 -16.18 -27.86
C ILE A 35 22.66 -15.78 -28.64
N GLN A 36 22.66 -15.93 -29.97
CA GLN A 36 23.81 -15.57 -30.81
C GLN A 36 24.09 -14.05 -30.87
N SER A 37 23.17 -13.19 -30.43
CA SER A 37 23.37 -11.74 -30.42
C SER A 37 24.12 -11.19 -29.20
N PHE A 38 24.53 -12.05 -28.25
CA PHE A 38 25.27 -11.63 -27.05
C PHE A 38 26.72 -12.13 -27.01
N MET A 39 27.16 -12.88 -28.02
CA MET A 39 28.53 -13.41 -28.08
C MET A 39 29.47 -12.36 -28.69
N VAL A 40 29.91 -11.40 -27.87
CA VAL A 40 31.07 -10.55 -28.20
C VAL A 40 32.33 -11.41 -28.09
N GLN A 41 33.14 -11.35 -29.15
CA GLN A 41 34.42 -12.04 -29.28
C GLN A 41 35.33 -11.81 -28.07
N SER A 42 35.78 -12.92 -27.51
CA SER A 42 36.96 -13.03 -26.67
C SER A 42 38.21 -12.73 -27.52
N GLU A 43 38.97 -11.71 -27.12
CA GLU A 43 40.40 -11.62 -27.38
C GLU A 43 41.13 -12.05 -26.10
N ASP A 44 41.98 -13.05 -26.28
CA ASP A 44 42.81 -13.70 -25.28
C ASP A 44 43.80 -12.73 -24.64
N GLU A 45 44.11 -12.92 -23.34
CA GLU A 45 45.48 -13.25 -22.93
C GLU A 45 45.59 -13.61 -21.43
N GLU A 46 46.36 -14.69 -21.20
CA GLU A 46 47.00 -15.18 -19.97
C GLU A 46 46.20 -16.08 -18.99
N SER A 47 46.35 -17.38 -19.22
CA SER A 47 46.44 -18.45 -18.21
C SER A 47 47.94 -18.80 -18.04
N PRO A 48 48.46 -19.46 -16.97
CA PRO A 48 47.80 -20.15 -15.86
C PRO A 48 48.45 -19.91 -14.46
N GLU A 49 47.72 -20.17 -13.36
CA GLU A 49 48.24 -21.10 -12.35
C GLU A 49 47.06 -21.68 -11.56
N LEU A 50 46.89 -23.00 -11.68
CA LEU A 50 45.86 -23.80 -11.07
C LEU A 50 46.30 -24.21 -9.66
N GLU A 51 45.57 -23.79 -8.63
CA GLU A 51 45.44 -24.58 -7.40
C GLU A 51 43.97 -24.66 -6.99
N THR A 52 43.44 -25.88 -7.17
CA THR A 52 42.31 -26.53 -6.50
C THR A 52 41.46 -25.64 -5.56
N THR A 53 40.20 -25.41 -5.93
CA THR A 53 39.15 -25.13 -4.96
C THR A 53 37.89 -25.89 -5.36
N GLU A 54 37.23 -26.41 -4.34
CA GLU A 54 36.31 -27.53 -4.31
C GLU A 54 35.04 -27.35 -5.15
N GLN A 55 34.44 -28.48 -5.53
CA GLN A 55 33.11 -28.55 -6.12
C GLN A 55 32.12 -27.76 -5.25
N SER A 56 31.69 -26.60 -5.74
CA SER A 56 30.47 -25.95 -5.27
C SER A 56 29.30 -26.84 -5.66
N ASP A 57 28.70 -27.52 -4.69
CA ASP A 57 27.39 -28.13 -4.87
C ASP A 57 26.42 -27.05 -5.38
N ALA A 58 25.76 -27.33 -6.50
CA ALA A 58 24.72 -26.49 -7.03
C ALA A 58 23.45 -26.72 -6.19
N GLU A 59 23.15 -25.81 -5.27
CA GLU A 59 21.89 -25.84 -4.52
C GLU A 59 20.72 -25.51 -5.46
N ASP A 60 19.84 -26.49 -5.64
CA ASP A 60 18.59 -26.38 -6.39
C ASP A 60 17.55 -25.61 -5.55
N ILE A 61 17.50 -24.29 -5.72
CA ILE A 61 16.58 -23.34 -5.06
C ILE A 61 15.09 -23.69 -5.30
N ALA A 62 14.76 -24.55 -6.27
CA ALA A 62 13.38 -24.95 -6.54
C ALA A 62 12.83 -25.99 -5.53
N VAL A 63 13.70 -26.69 -4.82
CA VAL A 63 13.33 -27.58 -3.73
C VAL A 63 13.63 -26.82 -2.44
N GLY A 64 12.59 -26.31 -1.77
CA GLY A 64 12.75 -25.70 -0.45
C GLY A 64 13.49 -26.63 0.50
N GLU A 65 14.21 -26.06 1.47
CA GLU A 65 15.05 -26.78 2.44
C GLU A 65 14.32 -28.01 2.98
N ILE A 66 14.73 -29.19 2.52
CA ILE A 66 14.20 -30.45 3.02
C ILE A 66 14.73 -30.59 4.45
N ALA A 67 13.90 -30.27 5.43
CA ALA A 67 14.22 -30.53 6.82
C ALA A 67 14.73 -31.97 6.93
N SER A 68 15.99 -32.11 7.31
CA SER A 68 16.69 -33.39 7.42
C SER A 68 16.18 -34.12 8.67
N LEU A 69 14.91 -34.55 8.64
CA LEU A 69 14.19 -35.25 9.73
C LEU A 69 14.87 -36.56 10.17
N PHE A 70 15.97 -36.95 9.54
CA PHE A 70 16.75 -38.15 9.80
C PHE A 70 18.27 -37.91 9.87
N SER A 71 18.75 -36.66 9.93
CA SER A 71 20.17 -36.40 10.22
C SER A 71 20.47 -36.80 11.66
N SER A 72 21.46 -37.67 11.88
CA SER A 72 21.77 -38.21 13.20
C SER A 72 22.29 -37.13 14.15
N GLY A 73 21.38 -36.52 14.90
CA GLY A 73 21.58 -36.09 16.30
C GLY A 73 22.62 -35.01 16.60
N LYS A 74 23.13 -34.27 15.60
CA LYS A 74 24.09 -33.18 15.82
C LYS A 74 23.61 -31.79 15.40
N GLU A 75 22.64 -31.70 14.50
CA GLU A 75 22.08 -30.45 13.97
C GLU A 75 20.69 -30.12 14.56
N ASP A 76 20.02 -31.12 15.16
CA ASP A 76 18.72 -30.97 15.83
C ASP A 76 18.72 -29.96 16.99
N HIS A 77 19.88 -29.65 17.58
CA HIS A 77 19.99 -28.75 18.74
C HIS A 77 19.77 -27.27 18.38
N LEU A 78 19.88 -26.92 17.09
CA LEU A 78 19.68 -25.57 16.58
C LEU A 78 18.32 -25.39 15.89
N ALA A 79 17.53 -26.46 15.75
CA ALA A 79 16.23 -26.38 15.11
C ALA A 79 15.24 -25.54 15.95
N PRO A 80 14.31 -24.79 15.32
CA PRO A 80 13.29 -24.02 16.01
C PRO A 80 12.44 -24.92 16.93
N GLY A 81 12.34 -24.57 18.22
CA GLY A 81 11.63 -25.39 19.20
C GLY A 81 12.42 -26.59 19.77
N ALA A 82 13.69 -26.78 19.39
CA ALA A 82 14.54 -27.82 19.97
C ALA A 82 14.88 -27.51 21.44
N VAL A 83 14.66 -28.51 22.31
CA VAL A 83 15.01 -28.45 23.73
C VAL A 83 16.47 -28.88 23.88
N GLN A 84 17.33 -27.98 24.36
CA GLN A 84 18.72 -28.33 24.65
C GLN A 84 18.82 -29.30 25.81
N THR A 85 19.98 -29.93 25.97
CA THR A 85 20.31 -30.79 27.11
C THR A 85 20.15 -30.09 28.47
N ASP A 86 20.23 -28.75 28.49
CA ASP A 86 20.00 -27.88 29.66
C ASP A 86 18.52 -27.52 29.90
N GLY A 87 17.60 -28.08 29.10
CA GLY A 87 16.16 -27.79 29.18
C GLY A 87 15.75 -26.42 28.61
N THR A 88 16.70 -25.62 28.13
CA THR A 88 16.47 -24.30 27.53
C THR A 88 16.22 -24.40 26.02
N VAL A 89 15.30 -23.57 25.51
CA VAL A 89 15.00 -23.47 24.07
C VAL A 89 15.66 -22.21 23.51
N LEU A 90 16.51 -22.34 22.48
CA LEU A 90 17.25 -21.21 21.88
C LEU A 90 16.36 -20.37 20.96
N HIS A 91 15.56 -21.04 20.13
CA HIS A 91 14.70 -20.42 19.15
C HIS A 91 13.25 -20.82 19.39
N GLN A 92 12.37 -19.82 19.44
CA GLN A 92 10.93 -20.04 19.55
C GLN A 92 10.45 -20.96 18.42
N SER A 93 9.59 -21.92 18.74
CA SER A 93 8.99 -22.83 17.76
C SER A 93 8.32 -22.02 16.65
N GLU A 94 8.50 -22.45 15.40
CA GLU A 94 7.78 -21.88 14.26
C GLU A 94 6.27 -21.94 14.50
N MET A 95 5.57 -20.87 14.13
CA MET A 95 4.13 -20.81 14.27
C MET A 95 3.46 -21.78 13.29
N ASP A 96 2.51 -22.56 13.79
CA ASP A 96 1.71 -23.48 12.96
C ASP A 96 1.02 -22.71 11.83
N SER A 97 0.99 -23.29 10.63
CA SER A 97 0.40 -22.71 9.42
C SER A 97 -1.07 -22.29 9.62
N VAL A 98 -1.82 -23.05 10.43
CA VAL A 98 -3.22 -22.70 10.76
C VAL A 98 -3.28 -21.43 11.64
N THR A 99 -2.36 -21.31 12.60
CA THR A 99 -2.25 -20.14 13.47
C THR A 99 -1.81 -18.92 12.67
N ASP A 100 -0.83 -19.08 11.77
CA ASP A 100 -0.36 -17.99 10.92
C ASP A 100 -1.44 -17.50 9.96
N MET A 101 -2.22 -18.41 9.36
CA MET A 101 -3.34 -18.04 8.49
C MET A 101 -4.46 -17.31 9.25
N ALA A 102 -4.72 -17.71 10.52
CA ALA A 102 -5.68 -17.03 11.38
C ALA A 102 -5.22 -15.61 11.76
N VAL A 103 -3.94 -15.44 12.14
CA VAL A 103 -3.34 -14.14 12.48
C VAL A 103 -3.35 -13.20 11.27
N HIS A 104 -3.03 -13.71 10.08
CA HIS A 104 -3.11 -12.93 8.85
C HIS A 104 -4.55 -12.54 8.48
N GLY A 105 -5.54 -13.39 8.76
CA GLY A 105 -6.95 -13.10 8.59
C GLY A 105 -7.43 -11.93 9.48
N GLU A 106 -7.07 -11.96 10.76
CA GLU A 106 -7.39 -10.90 11.73
C GLU A 106 -6.79 -9.55 11.32
N LYS A 107 -5.52 -9.55 10.89
CA LYS A 107 -4.84 -8.33 10.46
C LYS A 107 -5.49 -7.70 9.24
N ARG A 108 -5.92 -8.52 8.26
CA ARG A 108 -6.63 -8.05 7.06
C ARG A 108 -8.02 -7.50 7.40
N LEU A 109 -8.76 -8.15 8.29
CA LEU A 109 -10.06 -7.67 8.77
C LEU A 109 -9.90 -6.31 9.48
N SER A 110 -8.92 -6.21 10.38
CA SER A 110 -8.63 -4.99 11.14
C SER A 110 -8.24 -3.82 10.23
N PHE A 111 -7.45 -4.10 9.18
CA PHE A 111 -7.11 -3.10 8.17
C PHE A 111 -8.32 -2.67 7.33
N GLY A 112 -9.17 -3.63 6.92
CA GLY A 112 -10.42 -3.33 6.23
C GLY A 112 -11.37 -2.46 7.06
N LEU A 113 -11.44 -2.72 8.37
CA LEU A 113 -12.24 -1.93 9.30
C LEU A 113 -11.70 -0.50 9.46
N LEU A 114 -10.37 -0.33 9.48
CA LEU A 114 -9.73 0.99 9.49
C LEU A 114 -10.10 1.80 8.24
N ILE A 115 -10.03 1.19 7.05
CA ILE A 115 -10.42 1.87 5.80
C ILE A 115 -11.91 2.25 5.82
N ALA A 116 -12.79 1.33 6.22
CA ALA A 116 -14.23 1.59 6.30
C ALA A 116 -14.54 2.75 7.26
N MET A 117 -13.84 2.81 8.39
CA MET A 117 -13.93 3.91 9.34
C MET A 117 -13.50 5.25 8.72
N VAL A 118 -12.35 5.31 8.05
CA VAL A 118 -11.86 6.52 7.36
C VAL A 118 -12.88 7.01 6.34
N LEU A 119 -13.42 6.11 5.53
CA LEU A 119 -14.43 6.45 4.53
C LEU A 119 -15.72 6.97 5.16
N THR A 120 -16.19 6.32 6.23
CA THR A 120 -17.42 6.74 6.94
C THR A 120 -17.25 8.14 7.52
N TRP A 121 -16.15 8.40 8.22
CA TRP A 121 -15.90 9.72 8.79
C TRP A 121 -15.69 10.79 7.72
N SER A 122 -14.98 10.47 6.64
CA SER A 122 -14.80 11.39 5.51
C SER A 122 -16.12 11.68 4.79
N ALA A 123 -17.04 10.71 4.68
CA ALA A 123 -18.36 10.90 4.11
C ALA A 123 -19.24 11.77 4.99
N ILE A 124 -19.22 11.56 6.31
CA ILE A 124 -19.92 12.43 7.27
C ILE A 124 -19.41 13.86 7.15
N GLY A 125 -18.09 14.06 7.11
CA GLY A 125 -17.49 15.39 6.89
C GLY A 125 -17.99 16.05 5.60
N ALA A 126 -18.01 15.31 4.49
CA ALA A 126 -18.53 15.84 3.22
C ALA A 126 -20.02 16.21 3.29
N ILE A 127 -20.85 15.39 3.95
CA ILE A 127 -22.27 15.69 4.16
C ILE A 127 -22.44 16.93 5.02
N VAL A 128 -21.69 17.06 6.11
CA VAL A 128 -21.74 18.24 7.00
C VAL A 128 -21.33 19.49 6.24
N GLY A 129 -20.30 19.44 5.40
CA GLY A 129 -19.86 20.60 4.60
C GLY A 129 -20.82 21.00 3.47
N THR A 130 -21.52 20.04 2.86
CA THR A 130 -22.33 20.29 1.66
C THR A 130 -23.83 20.44 1.90
N VAL A 131 -24.37 19.80 2.95
CA VAL A 131 -25.83 19.75 3.19
C VAL A 131 -26.30 20.80 4.17
N LEU A 132 -25.47 21.19 5.14
CA LEU A 132 -25.86 22.16 6.16
C LEU A 132 -25.61 23.61 5.67
N PRO A 133 -26.32 24.60 6.23
CA PRO A 133 -26.03 26.02 6.01
C PRO A 133 -24.63 26.42 6.51
N GLU A 134 -24.09 27.53 6.00
CA GLU A 134 -22.71 28.00 6.23
C GLU A 134 -22.27 27.97 7.70
N ILE A 135 -23.05 28.57 8.60
CA ILE A 135 -22.70 28.69 10.03
C ILE A 135 -22.64 27.33 10.74
N PRO A 136 -23.71 26.49 10.73
CA PRO A 136 -23.67 25.18 11.38
C PRO A 136 -22.70 24.21 10.71
N SER A 137 -22.50 24.29 9.39
CA SER A 137 -21.48 23.50 8.68
C SER A 137 -20.08 23.82 9.16
N GLY A 138 -19.72 25.10 9.19
CA GLY A 138 -18.40 25.53 9.63
C GLY A 138 -18.12 25.13 11.09
N LEU A 139 -19.09 25.33 11.98
CA LEU A 139 -18.97 24.90 13.38
C LEU A 139 -18.87 23.38 13.51
N GLY A 140 -19.67 22.64 12.75
CA GLY A 140 -19.66 21.18 12.74
C GLY A 140 -18.33 20.61 12.27
N LEU A 141 -17.84 21.05 11.11
CA LEU A 141 -16.54 20.66 10.56
C LEU A 141 -15.39 21.02 11.50
N PHE A 142 -15.40 22.22 12.06
CA PHE A 142 -14.40 22.65 13.02
C PHE A 142 -14.40 21.78 14.27
N ALA A 143 -15.55 21.56 14.90
CA ALA A 143 -15.68 20.72 16.09
C ALA A 143 -15.25 19.27 15.80
N MET A 144 -15.61 18.74 14.64
CA MET A 144 -15.28 17.39 14.22
C MET A 144 -13.78 17.23 13.92
N GLY A 145 -13.16 18.24 13.32
CA GLY A 145 -11.71 18.29 13.10
C GLY A 145 -10.93 18.41 14.42
N VAL A 146 -11.37 19.27 15.35
CA VAL A 146 -10.75 19.38 16.69
C VAL A 146 -10.91 18.08 17.48
N PHE A 147 -12.09 17.47 17.44
CA PHE A 147 -12.34 16.19 18.10
C PHE A 147 -11.43 15.10 17.56
N GLY A 148 -11.24 15.04 16.24
CA GLY A 148 -10.33 14.07 15.66
C GLY A 148 -8.87 14.31 16.01
N LEU A 149 -8.41 15.58 16.08
CA LEU A 149 -7.06 15.90 16.56
C LEU A 149 -6.88 15.49 18.03
N TYR A 150 -7.89 15.74 18.87
CA TYR A 150 -7.87 15.35 20.27
C TYR A 150 -7.72 13.83 20.45
N LEU A 151 -8.48 13.04 19.67
CA LEU A 151 -8.35 11.57 19.63
C LEU A 151 -6.96 11.15 19.13
N GLY A 152 -6.45 11.81 18.08
CA GLY A 152 -5.11 11.57 17.54
C GLY A 152 -4.02 11.76 18.59
N GLU A 153 -3.99 12.93 19.22
CA GLU A 153 -3.00 13.28 20.25
C GLU A 153 -3.07 12.34 21.46
N ARG A 154 -4.27 11.88 21.83
CA ARG A 154 -4.46 10.96 22.95
C ARG A 154 -3.90 9.56 22.68
N TRP A 155 -3.91 9.11 21.42
CA TRP A 155 -3.59 7.74 21.02
C TRP A 155 -2.19 7.53 20.45
N ILE A 156 -1.57 8.58 19.87
CA ILE A 156 -0.19 8.50 19.35
C ILE A 156 0.85 8.02 20.39
N PRO A 157 0.78 8.39 21.69
CA PRO A 157 1.76 7.92 22.68
C PRO A 157 1.77 6.40 22.90
N ASN A 158 0.68 5.69 22.54
CA ASN A 158 0.58 4.25 22.75
C ASN A 158 0.98 3.49 21.47
N PRO A 159 2.03 2.65 21.49
CA PRO A 159 2.55 1.99 20.28
C PRO A 159 1.51 1.11 19.56
N ASN A 160 0.63 0.43 20.30
CA ASN A 160 -0.43 -0.39 19.72
C ASN A 160 -1.56 0.44 19.07
N MET A 161 -1.73 1.70 19.47
CA MET A 161 -2.78 2.59 18.96
C MET A 161 -2.23 3.70 18.06
N ARG A 162 -0.92 3.75 17.84
CA ARG A 162 -0.25 4.81 17.09
C ARG A 162 -0.80 4.96 15.68
N MET A 163 -0.97 3.84 14.96
CA MET A 163 -1.56 3.83 13.61
C MET A 163 -2.97 4.44 13.58
N LEU A 164 -3.76 4.19 14.62
CA LEU A 164 -5.11 4.72 14.74
C LEU A 164 -5.06 6.22 15.08
N GLY A 165 -4.17 6.63 15.99
CA GLY A 165 -3.92 8.04 16.31
C GLY A 165 -3.49 8.85 15.09
N VAL A 166 -2.52 8.36 14.32
CA VAL A 166 -2.07 8.98 13.06
C VAL A 166 -3.21 9.09 12.06
N THR A 167 -4.03 8.04 11.92
CA THR A 167 -5.19 8.05 11.03
C THR A 167 -6.18 9.16 11.42
N TRP A 168 -6.45 9.33 12.72
CA TRP A 168 -7.30 10.41 13.20
C TRP A 168 -6.74 11.79 12.92
N VAL A 169 -5.42 11.99 13.05
CA VAL A 169 -4.78 13.25 12.68
C VAL A 169 -4.91 13.52 11.18
N ILE A 170 -4.67 12.52 10.32
CA ILE A 170 -4.81 12.66 8.86
C ILE A 170 -6.24 13.07 8.47
N ILE A 171 -7.24 12.37 9.02
CA ILE A 171 -8.65 12.68 8.75
C ILE A 171 -8.99 14.11 9.23
N SER A 172 -8.53 14.48 10.42
CA SER A 172 -8.79 15.82 10.98
C SER A 172 -8.16 16.91 10.13
N MET A 173 -6.91 16.70 9.69
CA MET A 173 -6.25 17.63 8.81
C MET A 173 -7.01 17.80 7.50
N LYS A 174 -7.49 16.69 6.93
CA LYS A 174 -8.35 16.73 5.73
C LYS A 174 -9.61 17.56 5.95
N LEU A 175 -10.24 17.46 7.12
CA LEU A 175 -11.40 18.28 7.48
C LEU A 175 -11.04 19.77 7.59
N PHE A 176 -9.87 20.12 8.15
CA PHE A 176 -9.45 21.52 8.20
C PHE A 176 -9.15 22.11 6.83
N TYR A 177 -8.52 21.35 5.93
CA TYR A 177 -8.33 21.77 4.54
C TYR A 177 -9.69 21.91 3.83
N GLY A 178 -10.61 20.97 4.06
CA GLY A 178 -11.99 21.05 3.57
C GLY A 178 -12.69 22.31 4.07
N LEU A 179 -12.60 22.59 5.37
CA LEU A 179 -13.17 23.79 6.00
C LEU A 179 -12.60 25.08 5.41
N ALA A 180 -11.30 25.14 5.10
CA ALA A 180 -10.72 26.33 4.46
C ALA A 180 -11.29 26.55 3.05
N LEU A 181 -11.48 25.47 2.28
CA LEU A 181 -12.10 25.53 0.96
C LEU A 181 -13.59 25.85 1.02
N ASP A 182 -14.31 25.31 2.02
CA ASP A 182 -15.73 25.57 2.23
C ASP A 182 -15.95 27.01 2.71
N ALA A 183 -15.12 27.53 3.61
CA ALA A 183 -15.15 28.94 4.03
C ALA A 183 -14.91 29.90 2.86
N TRP A 184 -14.01 29.54 1.93
CA TRP A 184 -13.83 30.30 0.69
C TRP A 184 -15.06 30.21 -0.23
N HIS A 185 -15.66 29.03 -0.40
CA HIS A 185 -16.89 28.87 -1.19
C HIS A 185 -18.10 29.61 -0.60
N TRP A 186 -18.21 29.70 0.73
CA TRP A 186 -19.27 30.44 1.41
C TRP A 186 -19.04 31.96 1.42
N GLY A 187 -17.93 32.46 0.86
CA GLY A 187 -17.64 33.88 0.82
C GLY A 187 -17.21 34.47 2.17
N TRP A 188 -16.78 33.65 3.14
CA TRP A 188 -16.31 34.15 4.44
C TRP A 188 -15.06 35.04 4.32
N PHE A 189 -14.31 34.88 3.22
CA PHE A 189 -13.13 35.67 2.91
C PHE A 189 -13.42 36.92 2.08
N ASP A 190 -14.67 37.18 1.68
CA ASP A 190 -15.02 38.33 0.82
C ASP A 190 -14.85 39.68 1.52
N ALA A 191 -14.95 39.69 2.85
CA ALA A 191 -14.70 40.89 3.66
C ALA A 191 -13.21 41.15 3.91
N SER A 192 -12.31 40.33 3.38
CA SER A 192 -10.88 40.40 3.70
C SER A 192 -10.17 41.57 2.98
N PRO A 193 -9.32 42.35 3.69
CA PRO A 193 -8.60 43.49 3.10
C PRO A 193 -7.61 43.13 1.99
N ILE A 194 -7.15 41.88 1.95
CA ILE A 194 -6.07 41.41 1.06
C ILE A 194 -6.58 40.65 -0.18
N GLY A 195 -7.90 40.45 -0.30
CA GLY A 195 -8.53 39.66 -1.38
C GLY A 195 -8.98 38.27 -0.95
N THR A 196 -10.06 37.77 -1.55
CA THR A 196 -10.69 36.48 -1.22
C THR A 196 -9.74 35.30 -1.47
N SER A 197 -9.06 35.28 -2.62
CA SER A 197 -8.10 34.25 -3.03
C SER A 197 -6.82 34.23 -2.19
N GLU A 198 -6.30 35.41 -1.86
CA GLU A 198 -5.09 35.60 -1.07
C GLU A 198 -5.31 35.13 0.37
N THR A 199 -6.49 35.42 0.92
CA THR A 199 -6.86 34.96 2.27
C THR A 199 -6.99 33.44 2.34
N LEU A 200 -7.55 32.80 1.30
CA LEU A 200 -7.54 31.35 1.17
C LEU A 200 -6.09 30.82 1.13
N GLY A 201 -5.23 31.40 0.30
CA GLY A 201 -3.83 31.00 0.19
C GLY A 201 -3.09 31.09 1.53
N VAL A 202 -3.24 32.20 2.25
CA VAL A 202 -2.68 32.40 3.60
C VAL A 202 -3.25 31.39 4.59
N SER A 203 -4.56 31.13 4.55
CA SER A 203 -5.21 30.11 5.40
C SER A 203 -4.64 28.71 5.15
N LEU A 204 -4.48 28.31 3.88
CA LEU A 204 -3.91 27.02 3.50
C LEU A 204 -2.44 26.90 3.92
N ILE A 205 -1.63 27.95 3.77
CA ILE A 205 -0.24 27.97 4.26
C ILE A 205 -0.20 27.86 5.79
N GLY A 206 -1.11 28.53 6.49
CA GLY A 206 -1.26 28.43 7.95
C GLY A 206 -1.60 27.00 8.39
N LEU A 207 -2.54 26.35 7.68
CA LEU A 207 -2.88 24.94 7.92
C LEU A 207 -1.71 24.00 7.61
N VAL A 208 -0.98 24.19 6.50
CA VAL A 208 0.22 23.41 6.18
C VAL A 208 1.28 23.58 7.29
N SER A 209 1.46 24.80 7.79
CA SER A 209 2.38 25.08 8.89
C SER A 209 1.96 24.38 10.19
N LEU A 210 0.66 24.39 10.51
CA LEU A 210 0.10 23.63 11.63
C LEU A 210 0.34 22.13 11.46
N ASN A 211 0.18 21.60 10.25
CA ASN A 211 0.43 20.19 9.97
C ASN A 211 1.89 19.81 10.20
N ILE A 212 2.83 20.62 9.69
CA ILE A 212 4.26 20.42 9.89
C ILE A 212 4.61 20.47 11.39
N PHE A 213 4.02 21.41 12.13
CA PHE A 213 4.19 21.49 13.59
C PHE A 213 3.70 20.22 14.31
N ILE A 214 2.52 19.71 13.93
CA ILE A 214 1.98 18.46 14.49
C ILE A 214 2.88 17.27 14.11
N ALA A 215 3.36 17.22 12.87
CA ALA A 215 4.27 16.17 12.41
C ALA A 215 5.59 16.17 13.20
N GLN A 216 6.19 17.34 13.43
CA GLN A 216 7.39 17.50 14.25
C GLN A 216 7.16 17.09 15.71
N ARG A 217 5.96 17.29 16.24
CA ARG A 217 5.63 16.88 17.61
C ARG A 217 5.47 15.37 17.77
N HIS A 218 5.07 14.67 16.71
CA HIS A 218 4.76 13.25 16.76
C HIS A 218 5.78 12.36 16.04
N ASP A 219 6.82 12.94 15.42
CA ASP A 219 7.84 12.23 14.61
C ASP A 219 7.24 11.32 13.54
N GLU A 220 6.17 11.78 12.89
CA GLU A 220 5.42 10.98 11.91
C GLU A 220 5.55 11.56 10.49
N ASP A 221 6.36 10.90 9.66
CA ASP A 221 6.63 11.28 8.27
C ASP A 221 5.37 11.28 7.40
N ALA A 222 4.41 10.39 7.72
CA ALA A 222 3.15 10.27 6.99
C ALA A 222 2.30 11.56 7.07
N ILE A 223 2.37 12.28 8.19
CA ILE A 223 1.64 13.53 8.39
C ILE A 223 2.30 14.63 7.54
N ALA A 224 3.63 14.76 7.61
CA ALA A 224 4.38 15.75 6.84
C ALA A 224 4.23 15.57 5.32
N ALA A 225 4.16 14.34 4.83
CA ALA A 225 3.95 14.04 3.41
C ALA A 225 2.63 14.61 2.88
N GLN A 226 1.58 14.68 3.70
CA GLN A 226 0.33 15.31 3.30
C GLN A 226 0.51 16.84 3.10
N ALA A 227 1.23 17.49 4.02
CA ALA A 227 1.53 18.92 3.92
C ALA A 227 2.36 19.27 2.68
N THR A 228 3.34 18.45 2.31
CA THR A 228 4.17 18.71 1.12
C THR A 228 3.34 18.68 -0.18
N LEU A 229 2.39 17.74 -0.30
CA LEU A 229 1.48 17.69 -1.45
C LEU A 229 0.58 18.93 -1.54
N ILE A 230 0.06 19.40 -0.40
CA ILE A 230 -0.76 20.63 -0.37
C ILE A 230 0.09 21.85 -0.69
N LEU A 231 1.32 21.94 -0.16
CA LEU A 231 2.23 23.04 -0.44
C LEU A 231 2.61 23.09 -1.92
N LEU A 232 2.83 21.93 -2.55
CA LEU A 232 3.07 21.85 -4.00
C LEU A 232 1.87 22.39 -4.79
N LEU A 233 0.65 22.00 -4.41
CA LEU A 233 -0.58 22.47 -5.05
C LEU A 233 -0.74 23.99 -4.92
N VAL A 234 -0.59 24.52 -3.70
CA VAL A 234 -0.72 25.95 -3.42
C VAL A 234 0.40 26.75 -4.11
N GLY A 235 1.64 26.27 -4.05
CA GLY A 235 2.79 26.88 -4.73
C GLY A 235 2.62 26.89 -6.25
N SER A 236 2.07 25.81 -6.83
CA SER A 236 1.75 25.75 -8.25
C SER A 236 0.67 26.77 -8.64
N ALA A 237 -0.41 26.88 -7.86
CA ALA A 237 -1.47 27.86 -8.10
C ALA A 237 -0.96 29.30 -7.98
N ALA A 238 -0.16 29.59 -6.95
CA ALA A 238 0.45 30.90 -6.74
C ALA A 238 1.44 31.25 -7.86
N GLY A 239 2.27 30.29 -8.28
CA GLY A 239 3.20 30.48 -9.39
C GLY A 239 2.51 30.77 -10.72
N ALA A 240 1.34 30.17 -10.96
CA ALA A 240 0.55 30.44 -12.15
C ALA A 240 -0.04 31.86 -12.17
N LEU A 241 -0.48 32.37 -11.01
CA LEU A 241 -1.12 33.70 -10.89
C LEU A 241 -0.11 34.84 -10.82
N TYR A 242 0.98 34.66 -10.07
CA TYR A 242 1.98 35.71 -9.81
C TYR A 242 3.28 35.51 -10.59
N GLY A 243 3.38 34.50 -11.46
CA GLY A 243 4.59 34.18 -12.21
C GLY A 243 5.09 35.36 -13.06
N GLU A 244 4.19 36.03 -13.78
CA GLU A 244 4.55 37.19 -14.62
C GLU A 244 5.05 38.38 -13.79
N ILE A 245 4.39 38.67 -12.67
CA ILE A 245 4.78 39.74 -11.74
C ILE A 245 6.11 39.39 -11.06
N GLY A 246 6.31 38.13 -10.66
CA GLY A 246 7.56 37.64 -10.08
C GLY A 246 8.74 37.74 -11.04
N ILE A 247 8.54 37.35 -12.31
CA ILE A 247 9.57 37.47 -13.36
C ILE A 247 9.87 38.95 -13.63
N ALA A 248 8.83 39.80 -13.75
CA ALA A 248 9.00 41.23 -13.99
C ALA A 248 9.77 41.93 -12.86
N THR A 249 9.58 41.50 -11.61
CA THR A 249 10.29 42.04 -10.44
C THR A 249 11.74 41.54 -10.35
N MET A 250 12.05 40.36 -10.92
CA MET A 250 13.43 39.84 -10.94
C MET A 250 14.30 40.41 -12.08
N ILE A 251 13.67 40.88 -13.16
CA ILE A 251 14.38 41.43 -14.33
C ILE A 251 14.53 42.96 -14.25
N GLY A 252 13.64 43.65 -13.52
CA GLY A 252 13.70 45.11 -13.30
C GLY A 252 14.68 45.50 -12.20
#